data_AF-A0A359CI15-F1
#
_entry.id   AF-A0A359CI15-F1
#
_cell.length_a   1.000
_cell.length_b   1.000
_cell.length_c   1.000
_cell.angle_alpha   90.00
_cell.angle_beta   90.00
_cell.angle_gamma   90.00
#
_symmetry.space_group_name_H-M   'P 1'
#
loop_
_entity.id
_entity.type
_entity.pdbx_description
1 polymer ?
#
loop_
_entity_poly.entity_id
_entity_poly.type
_entity_poly.pdbx_seq_one_letter_code
_entity_poly.pdbx_strand_id
1 'polypeptide(L)'
;MKFRYKSIVFLALLIVGCRYAGTVYAADLKIVKTTCEYQESPLLVDDGAPRFGWMLESEQNGSEQSAYALELYDNDNKRIWASGKIRSHESQHVKYIGNAVLVPGAKYHWRVRVWDENDRPAAWSEKNSFRMAPASGQLSAKWVGAITKAQSRLPEGRHFHGLAETSEKAEQWRRTHPLSKQSIYLRKSFAADRKVADAIVYVSGLGHYELTLNGEKTGDDVFNPLWSDYDKTVYYNAYDVTRLLKRGENVLGVLLGNGFYNEQGGRYKKMQVSFGPPTLLLTLQVTYADGTKETITSDEDWKYAFSPLVFNDMYGGEDYDARLEQDGWNKPGFDDSQWQPVVVQEAPSGTLLPQQASPVKEMDYFPVKSMQRIG
;
A
#
# COMPACT_ATOMS: atom_id res chain seq x y z
N MET A 1 -51.34 20.99 92.91
CA MET A 1 -52.74 20.88 92.43
C MET A 1 -52.81 21.49 91.02
N LYS A 2 -53.46 20.78 90.09
CA LYS A 2 -53.73 21.08 88.66
C LYS A 2 -52.70 20.62 87.61
N PHE A 3 -53.14 19.60 86.88
CA PHE A 3 -52.65 19.01 85.61
C PHE A 3 -52.66 20.00 84.43
N ARG A 4 -51.76 19.79 83.44
CA ARG A 4 -52.15 19.52 82.03
C ARG A 4 -50.98 19.13 81.11
N TYR A 5 -51.24 18.10 80.31
CA TYR A 5 -50.45 17.53 79.21
C TYR A 5 -50.43 18.38 77.93
N LYS A 6 -49.49 18.05 77.01
CA LYS A 6 -49.41 18.25 75.53
C LYS A 6 -48.15 19.03 75.13
N SER A 7 -47.34 18.71 74.10
CA SER A 7 -47.33 17.67 73.07
C SER A 7 -45.90 17.56 72.50
N ILE A 8 -45.56 16.37 72.02
CA ILE A 8 -44.34 16.03 71.26
C ILE A 8 -44.37 16.72 69.88
N VAL A 9 -43.28 17.37 69.48
CA VAL A 9 -42.94 17.59 68.05
C VAL A 9 -41.42 17.44 67.90
N PHE A 10 -41.00 16.30 67.34
CA PHE A 10 -39.66 16.05 66.82
C PHE A 10 -39.60 16.62 65.40
N LEU A 11 -38.76 17.63 65.16
CA LEU A 11 -38.51 18.16 63.81
C LEU A 11 -37.30 17.44 63.22
N ALA A 12 -37.53 16.36 62.46
CA ALA A 12 -36.51 15.72 61.64
C ALA A 12 -36.43 16.45 60.29
N LEU A 13 -35.34 17.20 60.08
CA LEU A 13 -35.00 17.85 58.81
C LEU A 13 -34.47 16.77 57.84
N LEU A 14 -35.34 16.34 56.93
CA LEU A 14 -35.02 15.39 55.85
C LEU A 14 -34.40 16.17 54.68
N ILE A 15 -33.08 16.12 54.55
CA ILE A 15 -32.36 16.59 53.35
C ILE A 15 -32.63 15.58 52.23
N VAL A 16 -33.65 15.81 51.43
CA VAL A 16 -33.85 15.11 50.15
C VAL A 16 -33.01 15.82 49.10
N GLY A 17 -31.71 15.55 49.10
CA GLY A 17 -30.85 15.83 47.96
C GLY A 17 -31.13 14.80 46.87
N CYS A 18 -32.10 15.07 46.01
CA CYS A 18 -32.41 14.26 44.84
C CYS A 18 -31.19 14.27 43.90
N ARG A 19 -30.32 13.26 44.00
CA ARG A 19 -29.32 13.00 42.97
C ARG A 19 -30.08 12.43 41.77
N TYR A 20 -30.37 13.27 40.79
CA TYR A 20 -30.62 12.82 39.42
C TYR A 20 -29.33 12.15 38.92
N ALA A 21 -29.15 10.86 39.24
CA ALA A 21 -28.33 9.98 38.42
C ALA A 21 -29.15 9.71 37.15
N GLY A 22 -29.16 10.67 36.23
CA GLY A 22 -29.68 10.43 34.90
C GLY A 22 -28.86 9.29 34.29
N THR A 23 -29.52 8.18 33.97
CA THR A 23 -28.96 7.18 33.07
C THR A 23 -28.59 7.90 31.77
N VAL A 24 -27.28 8.11 31.56
CA VAL A 24 -26.77 8.60 30.27
C VAL A 24 -26.96 7.45 29.30
N TYR A 25 -28.05 7.49 28.53
CA TYR A 25 -28.21 6.62 27.39
C TYR A 25 -27.07 6.90 26.41
N ALA A 26 -26.39 5.86 25.95
CA ALA A 26 -25.44 6.00 24.85
C ALA A 26 -26.17 6.53 23.62
N ALA A 27 -25.47 7.31 22.78
CA ALA A 27 -26.02 7.67 21.49
C ALA A 27 -26.33 6.42 20.67
N ASP A 28 -27.41 6.45 19.91
CA ASP A 28 -27.78 5.43 18.93
C ASP A 28 -27.00 5.59 17.60
N LEU A 29 -25.76 6.08 17.70
CA LEU A 29 -24.84 6.24 16.58
C LEU A 29 -23.71 5.23 16.73
N LYS A 30 -23.54 4.40 15.70
CA LYS A 30 -22.46 3.42 15.62
C LYS A 30 -21.48 3.82 14.53
N ILE A 31 -20.20 3.80 14.86
CA ILE A 31 -19.12 3.97 13.87
C ILE A 31 -18.85 2.59 13.25
N VAL A 32 -19.16 2.43 11.96
CA VAL A 32 -19.09 1.12 11.27
C VAL A 32 -17.88 0.96 10.39
N LYS A 33 -17.28 2.07 9.92
CA LYS A 33 -16.07 2.07 9.12
C LYS A 33 -15.25 3.32 9.42
N THR A 34 -13.94 3.16 9.48
CA THR A 34 -12.98 4.27 9.63
C THR A 34 -11.94 4.19 8.53
N THR A 35 -11.49 5.35 8.05
CA THR A 35 -10.49 5.45 6.99
C THR A 35 -9.47 6.54 7.32
N CYS A 36 -8.25 6.35 6.84
CA CYS A 36 -7.22 7.38 6.75
C CYS A 36 -6.85 7.53 5.27
N GLU A 37 -6.81 8.77 4.75
CA GLU A 37 -6.58 9.02 3.32
C GLU A 37 -7.50 8.19 2.41
N TYR A 38 -8.78 8.06 2.81
CA TYR A 38 -9.82 7.26 2.14
C TYR A 38 -9.57 5.74 2.10
N GLN A 39 -8.54 5.23 2.76
CA GLN A 39 -8.20 3.81 2.86
C GLN A 39 -8.37 3.30 4.29
N GLU A 40 -8.63 2.00 4.48
CA GLU A 40 -8.85 1.45 5.83
C GLU A 40 -7.56 1.43 6.66
N SER A 41 -6.47 0.86 6.14
CA SER A 41 -5.17 0.84 6.83
C SER A 41 -4.03 1.15 5.86
N PRO A 42 -3.92 2.39 5.36
CA PRO A 42 -2.91 2.75 4.36
C PRO A 42 -1.49 2.60 4.89
N LEU A 43 -0.58 2.12 4.04
CA LEU A 43 0.84 1.97 4.35
C LEU A 43 1.70 3.18 3.92
N LEU A 44 1.12 4.12 3.18
CA LEU A 44 1.82 5.19 2.47
C LEU A 44 1.15 6.56 2.63
N VAL A 45 0.90 6.98 3.87
CA VAL A 45 0.42 8.32 4.16
C VAL A 45 1.56 9.33 4.01
N ASP A 46 1.54 10.11 2.93
CA ASP A 46 2.65 11.02 2.56
C ASP A 46 2.46 12.45 3.09
N ASP A 47 1.27 12.80 3.56
CA ASP A 47 1.00 14.10 4.19
C ASP A 47 1.36 14.02 5.67
N GLY A 48 2.16 14.97 6.17
CA GLY A 48 2.45 15.14 7.59
C GLY A 48 1.20 15.38 8.46
N ALA A 49 0.06 15.63 7.83
CA ALA A 49 -1.25 15.74 8.46
C ALA A 49 -2.28 14.77 7.86
N PRO A 50 -2.33 13.50 8.32
CA PRO A 50 -3.30 12.51 7.87
C PRO A 50 -4.74 13.00 7.99
N ARG A 51 -5.58 12.60 7.05
CA ARG A 51 -7.01 12.92 7.02
C ARG A 51 -7.83 11.68 7.36
N PHE A 52 -8.74 11.84 8.30
CA PHE A 52 -9.58 10.78 8.82
C PHE A 52 -10.99 10.87 8.27
N GLY A 53 -11.61 9.70 8.08
CA GLY A 53 -13.02 9.57 7.74
C GLY A 53 -13.67 8.47 8.57
N TRP A 54 -14.97 8.62 8.84
CA TRP A 54 -15.76 7.60 9.50
C TRP A 54 -17.19 7.56 8.98
N MET A 55 -17.74 6.35 8.91
CA MET A 55 -19.12 6.09 8.52
C MET A 55 -19.95 5.79 9.76
N LEU A 56 -21.14 6.38 9.81
CA LEU A 56 -22.08 6.25 10.91
C LEU A 56 -23.29 5.43 10.46
N GLU A 57 -23.84 4.65 11.38
CA GLU A 57 -25.08 3.89 11.24
C GLU A 57 -25.95 4.15 12.48
N SER A 58 -27.27 4.22 12.29
CA SER A 58 -28.29 4.40 13.33
C SER A 58 -29.53 3.59 12.96
N GLU A 59 -30.24 3.06 13.97
CA GLU A 59 -31.56 2.46 13.76
C GLU A 59 -32.67 3.53 13.70
N GLN A 60 -32.36 4.77 14.08
CA GLN A 60 -33.29 5.89 14.09
C GLN A 60 -33.08 6.84 12.90
N ASN A 61 -34.19 7.27 12.29
CA ASN A 61 -34.18 8.32 11.28
C ASN A 61 -33.89 9.68 11.91
N GLY A 62 -33.08 10.48 11.22
CA GLY A 62 -32.75 11.85 11.66
C GLY A 62 -31.64 11.92 12.71
N SER A 63 -30.99 10.80 13.06
CA SER A 63 -29.79 10.83 13.88
C SER A 63 -28.65 11.52 13.16
N GLU A 64 -27.98 12.43 13.84
CA GLU A 64 -26.86 13.18 13.28
C GLU A 64 -25.71 13.32 14.28
N GLN A 65 -24.49 13.39 13.79
CA GLN A 65 -23.35 13.77 14.62
C GLN A 65 -23.39 15.27 14.90
N SER A 66 -23.22 15.67 16.16
CA SER A 66 -23.01 17.08 16.56
C SER A 66 -21.56 17.41 16.91
N ALA A 67 -20.77 16.40 17.28
CA ALA A 67 -19.37 16.56 17.65
C ALA A 67 -18.58 15.26 17.47
N TYR A 68 -17.26 15.37 17.42
CA TYR A 68 -16.34 14.22 17.42
C TYR A 68 -15.14 14.43 18.35
N ALA A 69 -14.44 13.35 18.65
CA ALA A 69 -13.14 13.34 19.31
C ALA A 69 -12.26 12.24 18.71
N LEU A 70 -11.01 12.57 18.45
CA LEU A 70 -10.00 11.68 17.90
C LEU A 70 -8.90 11.45 18.93
N GLU A 71 -8.34 10.25 18.91
CA GLU A 71 -7.11 9.91 19.62
C GLU A 71 -6.12 9.23 18.69
N LEU A 72 -4.85 9.58 18.83
CA LEU A 72 -3.73 9.01 18.08
C LEU A 72 -2.73 8.38 19.04
N TYR A 73 -2.22 7.22 18.65
CA TYR A 73 -1.32 6.36 19.40
C TYR A 73 -0.13 5.99 18.53
N ASP A 74 1.06 5.88 19.15
CA ASP A 74 2.23 5.30 18.48
C ASP A 74 2.10 3.77 18.34
N ASN A 75 3.14 3.14 17.78
CA ASN A 75 3.17 1.70 17.56
C ASN A 75 3.21 0.90 18.88
N ASP A 76 3.71 1.49 19.97
CA ASP A 76 3.74 0.89 21.32
C ASP A 76 2.41 1.10 22.07
N ASN A 77 1.36 1.54 21.37
CA ASN A 77 0.04 1.84 21.92
C ASN A 77 0.01 2.96 22.98
N LYS A 78 1.03 3.81 23.03
CA LYS A 78 1.02 5.00 23.88
C LYS A 78 0.27 6.12 23.17
N ARG A 79 -0.70 6.74 23.86
CA ARG A 79 -1.45 7.88 23.32
C ARG A 79 -0.52 9.08 23.18
N ILE A 80 -0.35 9.58 21.96
CA ILE A 80 0.51 10.73 21.65
C ILE A 80 -0.29 12.02 21.38
N TRP A 81 -1.57 11.88 21.05
CA TRP A 81 -2.44 13.04 20.81
C TRP A 81 -3.91 12.71 21.07
N ALA A 82 -4.68 13.73 21.45
CA ALA A 82 -6.13 13.69 21.55
C ALA A 82 -6.68 15.06 21.14
N SER A 83 -7.76 15.09 20.35
CA SER A 83 -8.37 16.35 19.90
C SER A 83 -9.21 17.03 20.98
N GLY A 84 -9.66 16.27 21.99
CA GLY A 84 -10.83 16.66 22.79
C GLY A 84 -12.11 16.65 21.96
N LYS A 85 -13.22 17.13 22.54
CA LYS A 85 -14.51 17.21 21.86
C LYS A 85 -14.55 18.43 20.94
N ILE A 86 -14.66 18.21 19.64
CA ILE A 86 -14.78 19.24 18.61
C ILE A 86 -16.23 19.25 18.13
N ARG A 87 -16.91 20.39 18.28
CA ARG A 87 -18.26 20.61 17.74
C ARG A 87 -18.19 20.75 16.22
N SER A 88 -18.65 19.74 15.50
CA SER A 88 -18.67 19.70 14.04
C SER A 88 -19.51 18.51 13.58
N HIS A 89 -20.22 18.71 12.46
CA HIS A 89 -20.95 17.66 11.75
C HIS A 89 -20.07 16.93 10.72
N GLU A 90 -18.82 17.36 10.54
CA GLU A 90 -17.88 16.74 9.60
C GLU A 90 -17.47 15.34 10.06
N SER A 91 -17.46 14.40 9.12
CA SER A 91 -17.08 12.99 9.33
C SER A 91 -16.15 12.44 8.26
N GLN A 92 -15.74 13.26 7.30
CA GLN A 92 -14.88 12.89 6.17
C GLN A 92 -13.82 13.96 5.97
N HIS A 93 -12.63 13.56 5.53
CA HIS A 93 -11.51 14.47 5.27
C HIS A 93 -11.08 15.30 6.49
N VAL A 94 -11.32 14.79 7.71
CA VAL A 94 -11.01 15.49 8.96
C VAL A 94 -9.51 15.44 9.20
N LYS A 95 -8.85 16.58 9.04
CA LYS A 95 -7.39 16.70 9.12
C LYS A 95 -6.88 16.50 10.55
N TYR A 96 -5.77 15.79 10.71
CA TYR A 96 -4.99 15.78 11.94
C TYR A 96 -4.46 17.20 12.25
N ILE A 97 -4.80 17.71 13.43
CA ILE A 97 -4.44 19.05 13.91
C ILE A 97 -3.45 19.02 15.09
N GLY A 98 -2.82 17.87 15.36
CA GLY A 98 -1.85 17.77 16.43
C GLY A 98 -0.51 18.41 16.05
N ASN A 99 0.17 18.99 17.04
CA ASN A 99 1.47 19.63 16.84
C ASN A 99 2.63 18.62 16.74
N ALA A 100 2.40 17.35 17.09
CA ALA A 100 3.43 16.33 17.02
C ALA A 100 3.71 15.98 15.56
N VAL A 101 4.98 16.11 15.16
CA VAL A 101 5.47 15.66 13.85
C VAL A 101 5.43 14.14 13.81
N LEU A 102 4.72 13.58 12.84
CA LEU A 102 4.66 12.13 12.63
C LEU A 102 5.96 11.66 11.95
N VAL A 103 6.51 10.56 12.44
CA VAL A 103 7.81 10.04 12.01
C VAL A 103 7.64 9.30 10.67
N PRO A 104 8.44 9.61 9.64
CA PRO A 104 8.41 8.89 8.37
C PRO A 104 8.62 7.37 8.55
N GLY A 105 7.84 6.57 7.82
CA GLY A 105 7.84 5.10 7.92
C GLY A 105 7.21 4.51 9.19
N ALA A 106 6.86 5.33 10.19
CA ALA A 106 6.29 4.84 11.44
C ALA A 106 4.80 4.50 11.31
N LYS A 107 4.40 3.45 12.03
CA LYS A 107 3.01 3.02 12.17
C LYS A 107 2.35 3.72 13.36
N TYR A 108 1.11 4.14 13.16
CA TYR A 108 0.27 4.76 14.17
C TYR A 108 -1.08 4.06 14.24
N HIS A 109 -1.73 4.17 15.38
CA HIS A 109 -3.10 3.72 15.59
C HIS A 109 -3.97 4.91 15.99
N TRP A 110 -5.23 4.92 15.54
CA TRP A 110 -6.16 5.99 15.86
C TRP A 110 -7.56 5.45 16.09
N ARG A 111 -8.38 6.21 16.78
CA ARG A 111 -9.81 5.93 16.96
C ARG A 111 -10.61 7.21 17.07
N VAL A 112 -11.90 7.12 16.79
CA VAL A 112 -12.84 8.25 16.86
C VAL A 112 -14.02 7.92 17.77
N ARG A 113 -14.58 8.95 18.38
CA ARG A 113 -15.86 8.93 19.09
C ARG A 113 -16.69 10.09 18.57
N VAL A 114 -18.00 9.88 18.49
CA VAL A 114 -18.96 10.90 18.06
C VAL A 114 -19.99 11.17 19.16
N TRP A 115 -20.64 12.33 19.07
CA TRP A 115 -21.81 12.68 19.87
C TRP A 115 -23.00 12.92 18.95
N ASP A 116 -24.18 12.54 19.39
CA ASP A 116 -25.43 12.79 18.66
C ASP A 116 -25.95 14.22 18.87
N GLU A 117 -27.08 14.55 18.25
CA GLU A 117 -27.77 15.85 18.37
C GLU A 117 -28.18 16.22 19.81
N ASN A 118 -28.26 15.24 20.72
CA ASN A 118 -28.64 15.42 22.12
C ASN A 118 -27.42 15.49 23.06
N ASP A 119 -26.22 15.69 22.51
CA ASP A 119 -24.95 15.71 23.24
C ASP A 119 -24.64 14.39 23.96
N ARG A 120 -25.25 13.27 23.54
CA ARG A 120 -24.96 11.94 24.08
C ARG A 120 -23.79 11.35 23.31
N PRO A 121 -22.81 10.74 23.98
CA PRO A 121 -21.68 10.15 23.27
C PRO A 121 -21.97 8.72 22.80
N ALA A 122 -21.49 8.38 21.61
CA ALA A 122 -21.40 7.00 21.12
C ALA A 122 -20.26 6.22 21.81
N ALA A 123 -20.14 4.92 21.53
CA ALA A 123 -18.93 4.16 21.84
C ALA A 123 -17.74 4.70 21.01
N TRP A 124 -16.51 4.46 21.49
CA TRP A 124 -15.33 4.64 20.65
C TRP A 124 -15.34 3.61 19.51
N SER A 125 -14.83 4.00 18.34
CA SER A 125 -14.50 3.02 17.30
C SER A 125 -13.41 2.07 17.80
N GLU A 126 -13.33 0.90 17.16
CA GLU A 126 -12.11 0.10 17.18
C GLU A 126 -10.92 0.95 16.70
N LYS A 127 -9.72 0.60 17.17
CA LYS A 127 -8.50 1.25 16.69
C LYS A 127 -8.24 0.81 15.26
N ASN A 128 -8.10 1.79 14.38
CA ASN A 128 -7.60 1.57 13.03
C ASN A 128 -6.13 2.04 12.95
N SER A 129 -5.42 1.72 11.89
CA SER A 129 -4.00 2.03 11.75
C SER A 129 -3.68 2.74 10.44
N PHE A 130 -2.55 3.43 10.40
CA PHE A 130 -1.93 3.89 9.17
C PHE A 130 -0.42 3.91 9.36
N ARG A 131 0.33 3.91 8.26
CA ARG A 131 1.77 4.12 8.26
C ARG A 131 2.11 5.33 7.42
N MET A 132 3.00 6.16 7.96
CA MET A 132 3.59 7.27 7.20
C MET A 132 4.45 6.73 6.07
N ALA A 133 4.43 7.39 4.92
CA ALA A 133 5.38 7.10 3.86
C ALA A 133 6.82 7.27 4.39
N PRO A 134 7.77 6.43 3.97
CA PRO A 134 9.18 6.60 4.30
C PRO A 134 9.69 7.91 3.69
N ALA A 135 10.63 8.58 4.37
CA ALA A 135 11.32 9.71 3.78
C ALA A 135 12.11 9.23 2.54
N SER A 136 12.29 10.09 1.53
CA SER A 136 12.96 9.71 0.27
C SER A 136 14.35 9.07 0.48
N GLY A 137 15.10 9.53 1.49
CA GLY A 137 16.40 8.97 1.85
C GLY A 137 16.36 7.60 2.56
N GLN A 138 15.19 7.09 2.96
CA GLN A 138 15.03 5.77 3.57
C GLN A 138 14.82 4.64 2.53
N LEU A 139 14.64 5.00 1.25
CA LEU A 139 14.51 4.08 0.12
C LEU A 139 15.79 4.05 -0.73
N SER A 140 16.97 3.99 -0.08
CA SER A 140 18.29 4.02 -0.74
C SER A 140 18.67 2.70 -1.43
N ALA A 141 17.79 2.17 -2.26
CA ALA A 141 18.09 1.02 -3.11
C ALA A 141 18.64 1.47 -4.48
N LYS A 142 19.27 0.55 -5.20
CA LYS A 142 19.73 0.76 -6.57
C LYS A 142 18.66 0.28 -7.55
N TRP A 143 18.49 1.01 -8.65
CA TRP A 143 17.69 0.53 -9.77
C TRP A 143 18.45 -0.61 -10.46
N VAL A 144 17.81 -1.75 -10.66
CA VAL A 144 18.43 -2.95 -11.25
C VAL A 144 17.58 -3.54 -12.35
N GLY A 145 18.21 -4.14 -13.35
CA GLY A 145 17.54 -4.81 -14.46
C GLY A 145 18.47 -5.77 -15.18
N ALA A 146 18.03 -6.32 -16.31
CA ALA A 146 18.84 -7.23 -17.11
C ALA A 146 19.79 -6.54 -18.09
N ILE A 147 19.52 -5.28 -18.44
CA ILE A 147 20.29 -4.50 -19.42
C ILE A 147 20.24 -3.01 -19.07
N THR A 148 21.31 -2.26 -19.34
CA THR A 148 21.30 -0.82 -19.09
C THR A 148 20.52 -0.07 -20.17
N LYS A 149 20.01 1.12 -19.85
CA LYS A 149 19.38 2.02 -20.84
C LYS A 149 20.27 2.24 -22.07
N ALA A 150 21.57 2.48 -21.88
CA ALA A 150 22.50 2.65 -22.99
C ALA A 150 22.63 1.40 -23.87
N GLN A 151 22.74 0.21 -23.28
CA GLN A 151 22.86 -1.05 -24.00
C GLN A 151 21.56 -1.46 -24.72
N SER A 152 20.41 -1.02 -24.20
CA SER A 152 19.10 -1.33 -24.76
C SER A 152 18.86 -0.73 -26.15
N ARG A 153 19.56 0.37 -26.48
CA ARG A 153 19.40 1.14 -27.73
C ARG A 153 17.96 1.60 -27.97
N LEU A 154 17.21 1.82 -26.88
CA LEU A 154 15.87 2.37 -26.94
C LEU A 154 15.90 3.79 -27.53
N PRO A 155 15.04 4.12 -28.52
CA PRO A 155 15.02 5.45 -29.10
C PRO A 155 14.67 6.51 -28.06
N GLU A 156 15.35 7.65 -28.11
CA GLU A 156 15.00 8.81 -27.29
C GLU A 156 13.83 9.60 -27.87
N GLY A 157 13.10 10.29 -27.00
CA GLY A 157 11.99 11.15 -27.38
C GLY A 157 10.63 10.42 -27.40
N ARG A 158 9.57 11.19 -27.19
CA ARG A 158 8.21 10.64 -26.97
C ARG A 158 7.35 10.82 -28.20
N HIS A 159 7.29 9.78 -29.03
CA HIS A 159 6.42 9.74 -30.21
C HIS A 159 5.35 8.68 -30.03
N PHE A 160 4.27 9.06 -29.35
CA PHE A 160 3.20 8.15 -28.94
C PHE A 160 2.36 7.58 -30.09
N HIS A 161 2.60 7.99 -31.34
CA HIS A 161 1.82 7.54 -32.50
C HIS A 161 2.61 6.55 -33.35
N GLY A 162 1.87 5.77 -34.15
CA GLY A 162 2.45 4.86 -35.14
C GLY A 162 3.44 5.59 -36.04
N LEU A 163 4.62 5.01 -36.18
CA LEU A 163 5.65 5.49 -37.09
C LEU A 163 5.45 4.84 -38.45
N ALA A 164 5.67 5.60 -39.53
CA ALA A 164 5.78 5.01 -40.85
C ALA A 164 6.92 3.98 -40.85
N GLU A 165 6.69 2.78 -41.39
CA GLU A 165 7.64 1.67 -41.31
C GLU A 165 9.01 2.00 -41.91
N THR A 166 9.03 2.88 -42.91
CA THR A 166 10.22 3.37 -43.62
C THR A 166 10.92 4.53 -42.91
N SER A 167 10.36 5.06 -41.83
CA SER A 167 10.98 6.16 -41.08
C SER A 167 12.24 5.72 -40.36
N GLU A 168 13.20 6.64 -40.19
CA GLU A 168 14.41 6.40 -39.41
C GLU A 168 14.11 5.94 -37.98
N LYS A 169 13.06 6.48 -37.37
CA LYS A 169 12.63 6.07 -36.02
C LYS A 169 12.12 4.63 -35.99
N ALA A 170 11.37 4.19 -37.00
CA ALA A 170 10.94 2.79 -37.09
C ALA A 170 12.15 1.84 -37.23
N GLU A 171 13.20 2.28 -37.93
CA GLU A 171 14.46 1.55 -38.00
C GLU A 171 15.21 1.50 -36.66
N GLN A 172 15.24 2.60 -35.91
CA GLN A 172 15.82 2.62 -34.56
C GLN A 172 15.09 1.63 -33.63
N TRP A 173 13.76 1.59 -33.67
CA TRP A 173 12.98 0.61 -32.91
C TRP A 173 13.31 -0.83 -33.28
N ARG A 174 13.53 -1.14 -34.57
CA ARG A 174 13.95 -2.49 -35.01
C ARG A 174 15.35 -2.88 -34.53
N ARG A 175 16.20 -1.90 -34.19
CA ARG A 175 17.58 -2.12 -33.70
C ARG A 175 17.70 -2.16 -32.18
N THR A 176 16.59 -2.01 -31.46
CA THR A 176 16.54 -2.19 -30.00
C THR A 176 17.04 -3.59 -29.62
N HIS A 177 17.75 -3.67 -28.50
CA HIS A 177 18.27 -4.95 -28.04
C HIS A 177 17.10 -5.85 -27.59
N PRO A 178 17.03 -7.14 -27.97
CA PRO A 178 15.90 -8.01 -27.60
C PRO A 178 15.63 -8.07 -26.09
N LEU A 179 16.70 -8.11 -25.28
CA LEU A 179 16.59 -8.11 -23.80
C LEU A 179 15.87 -6.88 -23.23
N SER A 180 15.80 -5.76 -23.98
CA SER A 180 15.13 -4.54 -23.53
C SER A 180 13.63 -4.69 -23.35
N LYS A 181 13.01 -5.76 -23.89
CA LYS A 181 11.56 -6.02 -23.82
C LYS A 181 11.20 -7.40 -23.31
N GLN A 182 12.19 -8.16 -22.85
CA GLN A 182 11.94 -9.49 -22.29
C GLN A 182 11.36 -9.37 -20.89
N SER A 183 10.38 -10.22 -20.57
CA SER A 183 9.95 -10.38 -19.18
C SER A 183 10.93 -11.29 -18.45
N ILE A 184 11.36 -10.84 -17.28
CA ILE A 184 12.42 -11.48 -16.51
C ILE A 184 11.94 -11.79 -15.10
N TYR A 185 12.42 -12.90 -14.56
CA TYR A 185 12.45 -13.12 -13.12
C TYR A 185 13.68 -12.46 -12.53
N LEU A 186 13.53 -11.81 -11.38
CA LEU A 186 14.61 -11.34 -10.53
C LEU A 186 14.48 -11.97 -9.16
N ARG A 187 15.58 -12.42 -8.57
CA ARG A 187 15.57 -12.99 -7.23
C ARG A 187 16.74 -12.51 -6.37
N LYS A 188 16.50 -12.46 -5.06
CA LYS A 188 17.54 -12.33 -4.04
C LYS A 188 17.17 -13.14 -2.81
N SER A 189 18.11 -13.95 -2.34
CA SER A 189 18.03 -14.60 -1.03
C SER A 189 18.64 -13.73 0.06
N PHE A 190 18.11 -13.84 1.27
CA PHE A 190 18.64 -13.20 2.47
C PHE A 190 18.29 -14.03 3.70
N ALA A 191 19.07 -13.89 4.77
CA ALA A 191 18.80 -14.59 6.03
C ALA A 191 18.05 -13.69 7.01
N ALA A 192 17.06 -14.23 7.71
CA ALA A 192 16.41 -13.59 8.85
C ALA A 192 16.41 -14.54 10.05
N ASP A 193 17.37 -14.38 10.95
CA ASP A 193 17.57 -15.34 12.07
C ASP A 193 16.85 -14.95 13.37
N ARG A 194 16.37 -13.71 13.43
CA ARG A 194 15.69 -13.15 14.60
C ARG A 194 14.17 -13.16 14.42
N LYS A 195 13.45 -13.08 15.54
CA LYS A 195 11.98 -12.98 15.53
C LYS A 195 11.57 -11.63 14.94
N VAL A 196 10.90 -11.65 13.80
CA VAL A 196 10.37 -10.46 13.12
C VAL A 196 9.19 -9.89 13.92
N ALA A 197 9.17 -8.57 14.10
CA ALA A 197 8.07 -7.83 14.72
C ALA A 197 7.26 -7.03 13.69
N ASP A 198 7.91 -6.50 12.67
CA ASP A 198 7.32 -5.69 11.60
C ASP A 198 8.19 -5.82 10.34
N ALA A 199 7.59 -6.01 9.17
CA ALA A 199 8.33 -6.01 7.90
C ALA A 199 7.49 -5.41 6.77
N ILE A 200 7.98 -4.32 6.19
CA ILE A 200 7.34 -3.62 5.07
C ILE A 200 8.28 -3.62 3.88
N VAL A 201 7.77 -4.05 2.72
CA VAL A 201 8.48 -3.93 1.45
C VAL A 201 7.91 -2.77 0.65
N TYR A 202 8.80 -1.94 0.12
CA TYR A 202 8.52 -0.84 -0.80
C TYR A 202 9.09 -1.21 -2.16
N VAL A 203 8.28 -1.15 -3.21
CA VAL A 203 8.68 -1.68 -4.52
C VAL A 203 8.14 -0.81 -5.66
N SER A 204 8.98 -0.63 -6.67
CA SER A 204 8.63 -0.02 -7.95
C SER A 204 9.27 -0.85 -9.07
N GLY A 205 8.47 -1.66 -9.76
CA GLY A 205 8.84 -2.26 -11.04
C GLY A 205 8.43 -1.37 -12.19
N LEU A 206 9.38 -0.72 -12.86
CA LEU A 206 9.13 0.11 -14.02
C LEU A 206 8.69 -0.75 -15.20
N GLY A 207 7.42 -0.58 -15.57
CA GLY A 207 6.65 -1.45 -16.44
C GLY A 207 5.48 -1.99 -15.66
N HIS A 208 5.47 -3.29 -15.42
CA HIS A 208 4.65 -3.89 -14.37
C HIS A 208 5.49 -4.90 -13.59
N TYR A 209 5.07 -5.20 -12.36
CA TYR A 209 5.68 -6.27 -11.60
C TYR A 209 4.66 -7.15 -10.89
N GLU A 210 5.10 -8.36 -10.60
CA GLU A 210 4.54 -9.20 -9.55
C GLU A 210 5.63 -9.53 -8.54
N LEU A 211 5.38 -9.24 -7.27
CA LEU A 211 6.30 -9.50 -6.17
C LEU A 211 5.84 -10.73 -5.38
N THR A 212 6.80 -11.56 -5.01
CA THR A 212 6.62 -12.74 -4.17
C THR A 212 7.66 -12.74 -3.05
N LEU A 213 7.28 -13.29 -1.90
CA LEU A 213 8.19 -13.60 -0.80
C LEU A 213 7.99 -15.05 -0.38
N ASN A 214 9.05 -15.85 -0.45
CA ASN A 214 9.02 -17.28 -0.10
C ASN A 214 7.97 -18.09 -0.90
N GLY A 215 7.76 -17.72 -2.16
CA GLY A 215 6.79 -18.34 -3.06
C GLY A 215 5.35 -17.81 -2.96
N GLU A 216 5.06 -16.94 -2.00
CA GLU A 216 3.73 -16.34 -1.82
C GLU A 216 3.68 -14.96 -2.50
N LYS A 217 2.66 -14.71 -3.33
CA LYS A 217 2.42 -13.39 -3.94
C LYS A 217 2.12 -12.35 -2.87
N THR A 218 2.74 -11.17 -2.98
CA THR A 218 2.46 -10.04 -2.09
C THR A 218 1.26 -9.27 -2.62
N GLY A 219 0.18 -9.23 -1.86
CA GLY A 219 -1.06 -8.55 -2.26
C GLY A 219 -1.89 -9.32 -3.29
N ASP A 220 -3.01 -8.73 -3.67
CA ASP A 220 -4.01 -9.22 -4.64
C ASP A 220 -4.15 -8.27 -5.84
N ASP A 221 -3.24 -7.31 -5.95
CA ASP A 221 -3.19 -6.34 -7.04
C ASP A 221 -2.58 -6.91 -8.32
N VAL A 222 -2.92 -6.24 -9.41
CA VAL A 222 -2.44 -6.51 -10.77
C VAL A 222 -2.08 -5.19 -11.43
N PHE A 223 -1.19 -5.23 -12.43
CA PHE A 223 -0.75 -4.06 -13.20
C PHE A 223 -0.16 -2.93 -12.35
N ASN A 224 0.49 -3.26 -11.23
CA ASN A 224 1.23 -2.30 -10.42
C ASN A 224 2.65 -2.04 -10.98
N PRO A 225 3.22 -0.84 -10.76
CA PRO A 225 2.57 0.37 -10.22
C PRO A 225 1.66 1.03 -11.27
N LEU A 226 0.88 2.03 -10.86
CA LEU A 226 0.08 2.84 -11.77
C LEU A 226 0.92 3.53 -12.84
N TRP A 227 0.30 3.72 -14.01
CA TRP A 227 0.91 4.43 -15.12
C TRP A 227 0.97 5.95 -14.85
N SER A 228 2.14 6.53 -15.08
CA SER A 228 2.42 7.96 -15.04
C SER A 228 3.28 8.40 -16.24
N ASP A 229 3.53 9.71 -16.35
CA ASP A 229 4.70 10.19 -17.08
C ASP A 229 5.95 9.89 -16.23
N TYR A 230 6.65 8.79 -16.54
CA TYR A 230 7.78 8.28 -15.73
C TYR A 230 8.98 9.22 -15.68
N ASP A 231 9.02 10.24 -16.53
CA ASP A 231 10.01 11.31 -16.45
C ASP A 231 9.64 12.41 -15.45
N LYS A 232 8.43 12.36 -14.87
CA LYS A 232 7.96 13.31 -13.85
C LYS A 232 7.66 12.60 -12.54
N THR A 233 7.02 11.44 -12.61
CA THR A 233 6.53 10.71 -11.45
C THR A 233 6.76 9.23 -11.63
N VAL A 234 7.32 8.58 -10.63
CA VAL A 234 7.47 7.12 -10.56
C VAL A 234 6.78 6.66 -9.29
N TYR A 235 5.77 5.81 -9.42
CA TYR A 235 5.05 5.31 -8.26
C TYR A 235 5.73 4.10 -7.64
N TYR A 236 5.72 4.04 -6.31
CA TYR A 236 6.02 2.81 -5.58
C TYR A 236 4.82 2.37 -4.74
N ASN A 237 4.73 1.06 -4.53
CA ASN A 237 3.75 0.43 -3.67
C ASN A 237 4.41 -0.03 -2.36
N ALA A 238 3.60 -0.34 -1.35
CA ALA A 238 4.06 -0.94 -0.11
C ALA A 238 3.19 -2.11 0.30
N TYR A 239 3.82 -3.16 0.84
CA TYR A 239 3.14 -4.33 1.37
C TYR A 239 3.65 -4.67 2.76
N ASP A 240 2.73 -5.00 3.67
CA ASP A 240 3.05 -5.63 4.94
C ASP A 240 3.32 -7.13 4.69
N VAL A 241 4.59 -7.49 4.79
CA VAL A 241 5.07 -8.86 4.56
C VAL A 241 5.49 -9.54 5.87
N THR A 242 5.17 -8.94 7.02
CA THR A 242 5.58 -9.42 8.36
C THR A 242 5.30 -10.91 8.56
N ARG A 243 4.15 -11.39 8.09
CA ARG A 243 3.72 -12.80 8.24
C ARG A 243 4.29 -13.76 7.20
N LEU A 244 4.92 -13.24 6.16
CA LEU A 244 5.52 -14.03 5.07
C LEU A 244 6.99 -14.36 5.33
N LEU A 245 7.68 -13.57 6.16
CA LEU A 245 9.05 -13.87 6.58
C LEU A 245 9.09 -15.13 7.45
N LYS A 246 10.14 -15.93 7.24
CA LYS A 246 10.43 -17.16 7.99
C LYS A 246 11.81 -17.03 8.63
N ARG A 247 12.06 -17.84 9.66
CA ARG A 247 13.41 -17.95 10.23
C ARG A 247 14.34 -18.65 9.25
N GLY A 248 15.55 -18.13 9.06
CA GLY A 248 16.55 -18.66 8.13
C GLY A 248 16.48 -18.00 6.76
N GLU A 249 16.68 -18.78 5.69
CA GLU A 249 16.65 -18.27 4.32
C GLU A 249 15.25 -17.78 3.92
N ASN A 250 15.21 -16.58 3.36
CA ASN A 250 14.05 -15.98 2.72
C ASN A 250 14.42 -15.57 1.30
N VAL A 251 13.45 -15.59 0.38
CA VAL A 251 13.66 -15.25 -1.03
C VAL A 251 12.63 -14.23 -1.48
N LEU A 252 13.12 -13.06 -1.92
CA LEU A 252 12.35 -12.11 -2.70
C LEU A 252 12.41 -12.54 -4.17
N GLY A 253 11.24 -12.68 -4.80
CA GLY A 253 11.12 -12.97 -6.23
C GLY A 253 10.25 -11.92 -6.90
N VAL A 254 10.72 -11.36 -8.01
CA VAL A 254 9.99 -10.35 -8.80
C VAL A 254 9.91 -10.79 -10.26
N LEU A 255 8.70 -10.85 -10.82
CA LEU A 255 8.49 -10.93 -12.26
C LEU A 255 8.31 -9.51 -12.80
N LEU A 256 9.09 -9.09 -13.79
CA LEU A 256 8.93 -7.79 -14.46
C LEU A 256 8.35 -7.93 -15.86
N GLY A 257 7.38 -7.09 -16.19
CA GLY A 257 6.81 -6.90 -17.53
C GLY A 257 7.04 -5.49 -18.04
N ASN A 258 6.77 -5.27 -19.33
CA ASN A 258 7.02 -4.00 -20.02
C ASN A 258 6.05 -2.89 -19.61
N GLY A 259 4.77 -3.23 -19.43
CA GLY A 259 3.69 -2.26 -19.19
C GLY A 259 3.72 -1.06 -20.15
N PHE A 260 3.17 0.07 -19.70
CA PHE A 260 3.29 1.33 -20.44
C PHE A 260 4.65 2.03 -20.29
N TYR A 261 5.57 1.49 -19.47
CA TYR A 261 6.92 2.01 -19.33
C TYR A 261 7.78 1.72 -20.56
N ASN A 262 7.55 0.57 -21.21
CA ASN A 262 8.35 0.10 -22.33
C ASN A 262 7.46 -0.51 -23.44
N GLU A 263 6.55 0.29 -23.95
CA GLU A 263 5.62 -0.09 -25.01
C GLU A 263 6.30 -0.03 -26.39
N GLN A 264 6.96 -1.14 -26.77
CA GLN A 264 7.69 -1.23 -28.03
C GLN A 264 6.80 -1.65 -29.21
N GLY A 265 5.57 -2.11 -28.94
CA GLY A 265 4.66 -2.71 -29.91
C GLY A 265 5.04 -4.14 -30.32
N GLY A 266 4.25 -4.69 -31.25
CA GLY A 266 4.48 -6.02 -31.80
C GLY A 266 3.33 -6.43 -32.72
N ARG A 267 2.48 -7.34 -32.23
CA ARG A 267 1.29 -7.85 -32.94
C ARG A 267 0.28 -6.74 -33.27
N TYR A 268 0.08 -5.84 -32.32
CA TYR A 268 -0.81 -4.71 -32.43
C TYR A 268 -0.18 -3.53 -31.70
N LYS A 269 -0.48 -2.31 -32.15
CA LYS A 269 0.21 -1.12 -31.67
C LYS A 269 -0.65 0.12 -31.80
N LYS A 270 -1.09 0.64 -30.66
CA LYS A 270 -1.74 1.96 -30.56
C LYS A 270 -0.75 3.05 -30.16
N MET A 271 0.25 2.70 -29.34
CA MET A 271 1.31 3.57 -28.86
C MET A 271 2.68 2.94 -29.12
N GLN A 272 3.72 3.75 -29.35
CA GLN A 272 5.12 3.32 -29.17
C GLN A 272 5.83 4.32 -28.28
N VAL A 273 6.28 3.90 -27.12
CA VAL A 273 7.06 4.76 -26.25
C VAL A 273 7.86 3.89 -25.29
N SER A 274 9.08 4.31 -24.99
CA SER A 274 9.86 3.69 -23.93
C SER A 274 10.53 4.77 -23.10
N PHE A 275 10.50 4.56 -21.79
CA PHE A 275 11.22 5.35 -20.79
C PHE A 275 12.52 4.64 -20.35
N GLY A 276 12.64 3.36 -20.68
CA GLY A 276 13.77 2.48 -20.38
C GLY A 276 13.38 1.00 -20.50
N PRO A 277 14.33 0.08 -20.34
CA PRO A 277 14.03 -1.35 -20.22
C PRO A 277 13.43 -1.67 -18.84
N PRO A 278 12.69 -2.79 -18.65
CA PRO A 278 12.12 -3.17 -17.36
C PRO A 278 13.14 -3.09 -16.21
N THR A 279 12.78 -2.40 -15.14
CA THR A 279 13.71 -2.06 -14.04
C THR A 279 13.04 -2.20 -12.68
N LEU A 280 13.76 -2.70 -11.68
CA LEU A 280 13.29 -2.85 -10.29
C LEU A 280 13.99 -1.84 -9.37
N LEU A 281 13.21 -1.21 -8.49
CA LEU A 281 13.67 -0.65 -7.22
C LEU A 281 12.90 -1.33 -6.10
N LEU A 282 13.62 -1.86 -5.10
CA LEU A 282 13.00 -2.52 -3.95
C LEU A 282 13.76 -2.23 -2.66
N THR A 283 13.02 -1.93 -1.59
CA THR A 283 13.55 -1.83 -0.22
C THR A 283 12.62 -2.57 0.73
N LEU A 284 13.12 -3.63 1.37
CA LEU A 284 12.46 -4.32 2.47
C LEU A 284 13.06 -3.83 3.79
N GLN A 285 12.23 -3.26 4.66
CA GLN A 285 12.59 -2.85 6.01
C GLN A 285 12.04 -3.84 7.01
N VAL A 286 12.91 -4.45 7.81
CA VAL A 286 12.57 -5.43 8.86
C VAL A 286 12.90 -4.84 10.22
N THR A 287 11.95 -4.85 11.14
CA THR A 287 12.16 -4.60 12.56
C THR A 287 11.97 -5.90 13.32
N TYR A 288 12.97 -6.26 14.13
CA TYR A 288 12.95 -7.45 14.97
C TYR A 288 12.38 -7.16 16.36
N ALA A 289 11.96 -8.21 17.06
CA ALA A 289 11.35 -8.11 18.39
C ALA A 289 12.30 -7.58 19.47
N ASP A 290 13.62 -7.60 19.24
CA ASP A 290 14.63 -6.99 20.11
C ASP A 290 14.87 -5.50 19.81
N GLY A 291 14.14 -4.92 18.84
CA GLY A 291 14.26 -3.54 18.41
C GLY A 291 15.34 -3.30 17.35
N THR A 292 16.14 -4.31 17.00
CA THR A 292 17.11 -4.20 15.89
C THR A 292 16.39 -4.10 14.55
N LYS A 293 17.02 -3.44 13.57
CA LYS A 293 16.47 -3.24 12.23
C LYS A 293 17.44 -3.73 11.17
N GLU A 294 16.88 -4.17 10.07
CA GLU A 294 17.62 -4.61 8.89
C GLU A 294 16.92 -4.11 7.63
N THR A 295 17.71 -3.75 6.62
CA THR A 295 17.20 -3.26 5.34
C THR A 295 17.81 -4.11 4.23
N ILE A 296 16.96 -4.70 3.40
CA ILE A 296 17.35 -5.48 2.22
C ILE A 296 16.94 -4.67 0.98
N THR A 297 17.88 -4.42 0.08
CA THR A 297 17.68 -3.55 -1.09
C THR A 297 17.85 -4.28 -2.42
N SER A 298 17.30 -3.70 -3.49
CA SER A 298 17.78 -3.95 -4.85
C SER A 298 19.19 -3.38 -5.03
N ASP A 299 20.10 -4.22 -5.49
CA ASP A 299 21.54 -3.97 -5.65
C ASP A 299 22.18 -5.04 -6.56
N GLU A 300 23.51 -5.03 -6.67
CA GLU A 300 24.29 -5.93 -7.53
C GLU A 300 24.17 -7.42 -7.18
N ASP A 301 23.73 -7.76 -5.96
CA ASP A 301 23.63 -9.16 -5.52
C ASP A 301 22.37 -9.87 -6.05
N TRP A 302 21.48 -9.13 -6.72
CA TRP A 302 20.32 -9.72 -7.39
C TRP A 302 20.76 -10.49 -8.63
N LYS A 303 20.01 -11.55 -8.93
CA LYS A 303 20.16 -12.29 -10.18
C LYS A 303 18.87 -12.24 -10.99
N TYR A 304 18.99 -12.45 -12.30
CA TYR A 304 17.86 -12.58 -13.18
C TYR A 304 17.93 -13.84 -14.07
N ALA A 305 16.77 -14.29 -14.52
CA ALA A 305 16.60 -15.27 -15.59
C ALA A 305 15.42 -14.87 -16.47
N PHE A 306 15.32 -15.47 -17.66
CA PHE A 306 14.13 -15.33 -18.48
C PHE A 306 12.93 -16.00 -17.80
N SER A 307 11.79 -15.33 -17.89
CA SER A 307 10.52 -15.88 -17.44
C SER A 307 9.86 -16.68 -18.59
N PRO A 308 8.82 -17.49 -18.30
CA PRO A 308 8.00 -18.13 -19.32
C PRO A 308 7.13 -17.14 -20.13
N LEU A 309 7.11 -15.85 -19.75
CA LEU A 309 6.49 -14.78 -20.52
C LEU A 309 7.41 -14.33 -21.66
N VAL A 310 7.29 -15.00 -22.81
CA VAL A 310 8.15 -14.77 -23.98
C VAL A 310 7.72 -13.55 -24.80
N PHE A 311 6.49 -13.05 -24.59
CA PHE A 311 5.98 -11.81 -25.16
C PHE A 311 4.96 -11.20 -24.19
N ASN A 312 5.03 -9.88 -23.96
CA ASN A 312 4.03 -9.13 -23.19
C ASN A 312 3.95 -7.69 -23.71
N ASP A 313 2.73 -7.22 -23.98
CA ASP A 313 2.41 -5.92 -24.58
C ASP A 313 1.00 -5.51 -24.13
N MET A 314 0.79 -4.24 -23.76
CA MET A 314 -0.49 -3.78 -23.20
C MET A 314 -1.64 -3.83 -24.22
N TYR A 315 -1.32 -3.88 -25.51
CA TYR A 315 -2.27 -3.93 -26.61
C TYR A 315 -2.24 -5.27 -27.35
N GLY A 316 -1.07 -5.90 -27.46
CA GLY A 316 -0.80 -7.13 -28.19
C GLY A 316 -1.00 -8.41 -27.39
N GLY A 317 -1.26 -8.30 -26.07
CA GLY A 317 -1.46 -9.42 -25.17
C GLY A 317 -0.16 -10.08 -24.72
N GLU A 318 -0.23 -11.35 -24.37
CA GLU A 318 0.86 -12.11 -23.76
C GLU A 318 1.01 -13.48 -24.41
N ASP A 319 2.26 -13.96 -24.52
CA ASP A 319 2.57 -15.36 -24.80
C ASP A 319 3.29 -15.98 -23.61
N TYR A 320 2.76 -17.11 -23.17
CA TYR A 320 3.29 -17.90 -22.07
C TYR A 320 3.75 -19.27 -22.59
N ASP A 321 5.02 -19.61 -22.36
CA ASP A 321 5.56 -20.94 -22.64
C ASP A 321 5.85 -21.70 -21.34
N ALA A 322 4.92 -22.54 -20.92
CA ALA A 322 5.02 -23.31 -19.67
C ALA A 322 6.22 -24.28 -19.63
N ARG A 323 6.86 -24.58 -20.77
CA ARG A 323 8.09 -25.39 -20.80
C ARG A 323 9.29 -24.65 -20.22
N LEU A 324 9.18 -23.33 -20.05
CA LEU A 324 10.22 -22.45 -19.49
C LEU A 324 9.98 -22.12 -18.01
N GLU A 325 8.95 -22.70 -17.38
CA GLU A 325 8.72 -22.55 -15.96
C GLU A 325 9.91 -23.09 -15.14
N GLN A 326 10.28 -22.35 -14.11
CA GLN A 326 11.34 -22.70 -13.18
C GLN A 326 10.74 -22.95 -11.81
N ASP A 327 10.30 -24.18 -11.56
CA ASP A 327 9.61 -24.54 -10.32
C ASP A 327 10.41 -24.13 -9.07
N GLY A 328 9.76 -23.35 -8.20
CA GLY A 328 10.35 -22.90 -6.94
C GLY A 328 11.38 -21.79 -7.05
N TRP A 329 11.55 -21.14 -8.20
CA TRP A 329 12.53 -20.05 -8.41
C TRP A 329 12.49 -18.94 -7.33
N ASN A 330 11.31 -18.67 -6.81
CA ASN A 330 11.01 -17.67 -5.78
C ASN A 330 10.92 -18.23 -4.35
N LYS A 331 11.44 -19.44 -4.12
CA LYS A 331 11.47 -20.11 -2.80
C LYS A 331 12.91 -20.34 -2.34
N PRO A 332 13.14 -20.42 -1.01
CA PRO A 332 14.39 -20.90 -0.43
C PRO A 332 14.83 -22.26 -1.01
N GLY A 333 16.14 -22.49 -1.11
CA GLY A 333 16.72 -23.74 -1.59
C GLY A 333 16.71 -23.96 -3.11
N PHE A 334 16.27 -22.99 -3.91
CA PHE A 334 16.37 -23.05 -5.37
C PHE A 334 17.81 -22.79 -5.86
N ASP A 335 18.29 -23.62 -6.79
CA ASP A 335 19.61 -23.48 -7.42
C ASP A 335 19.57 -22.44 -8.54
N ASP A 336 20.08 -21.24 -8.25
CA ASP A 336 20.19 -20.13 -9.19
C ASP A 336 21.62 -19.95 -9.73
N SER A 337 22.45 -21.00 -9.71
CA SER A 337 23.83 -20.93 -10.19
C SER A 337 23.94 -20.58 -11.68
N GLN A 338 22.90 -20.86 -12.47
CA GLN A 338 22.82 -20.52 -13.89
C GLN A 338 22.18 -19.16 -14.17
N TRP A 339 21.66 -18.48 -13.15
CA TRP A 339 21.06 -17.15 -13.31
C TRP A 339 22.14 -16.10 -13.54
N GLN A 340 21.81 -15.09 -14.32
CA GLN A 340 22.71 -14.02 -14.70
C GLN A 340 22.73 -12.93 -13.63
N PRO A 341 23.86 -12.25 -13.38
CA PRO A 341 23.88 -11.09 -12.51
C PRO A 341 23.08 -9.94 -13.13
N VAL A 342 22.38 -9.16 -12.30
CA VAL A 342 21.75 -7.92 -12.77
C VAL A 342 22.78 -6.85 -13.14
N VAL A 343 22.33 -5.82 -13.85
CA VAL A 343 23.06 -4.57 -14.00
C VAL A 343 22.38 -3.47 -13.20
N VAL A 344 23.18 -2.58 -12.61
CA VAL A 344 22.68 -1.34 -12.02
C VAL A 344 22.31 -0.38 -13.15
N GLN A 345 21.12 0.19 -13.07
CA GLN A 345 20.58 1.12 -14.03
C GLN A 345 20.60 2.56 -13.51
N GLU A 346 20.60 3.50 -14.45
CA GLU A 346 20.32 4.89 -14.14
C GLU A 346 18.90 5.02 -13.58
N ALA A 347 18.72 5.89 -12.60
CA ALA A 347 17.40 6.20 -12.08
C ALA A 347 16.53 6.83 -13.19
N PRO A 348 15.22 6.53 -13.23
CA PRO A 348 14.29 7.30 -14.05
C PRO A 348 14.31 8.77 -13.65
N SER A 349 14.01 9.67 -14.58
CA SER A 349 14.08 11.11 -14.32
C SER A 349 12.93 11.62 -13.42
N GLY A 350 11.85 10.85 -13.28
CA GLY A 350 10.71 11.19 -12.44
C GLY A 350 11.00 11.08 -10.94
N THR A 351 10.22 11.84 -10.16
CA THR A 351 10.27 11.79 -8.69
C THR A 351 9.55 10.54 -8.20
N LEU A 352 10.21 9.79 -7.30
CA LEU A 352 9.64 8.61 -6.65
C LEU A 352 8.57 9.05 -5.62
N LEU A 353 7.31 8.65 -5.83
CA LEU A 353 6.17 9.03 -5.00
C LEU A 353 5.34 7.82 -4.59
N PRO A 354 4.72 7.84 -3.39
CA PRO A 354 3.84 6.76 -2.98
C PRO A 354 2.59 6.69 -3.86
N GLN A 355 2.17 5.48 -4.22
CA GLN A 355 0.87 5.29 -4.86
C GLN A 355 -0.26 5.43 -3.83
N GLN A 356 -1.01 6.53 -3.92
CA GLN A 356 -2.15 6.79 -3.03
C GLN A 356 -3.50 6.31 -3.58
N ALA A 357 -3.59 6.14 -4.90
CA ALA A 357 -4.79 5.60 -5.54
C ALA A 357 -4.94 4.10 -5.25
N SER A 358 -6.19 3.65 -5.19
CA SER A 358 -6.49 2.22 -5.03
C SER A 358 -5.89 1.41 -6.18
N PRO A 359 -5.29 0.25 -5.89
CA PRO A 359 -4.66 -0.58 -6.92
C PRO A 359 -5.72 -1.19 -7.84
N VAL A 360 -5.29 -1.58 -9.04
CA VAL A 360 -6.11 -2.42 -9.92
C VAL A 360 -6.14 -3.84 -9.34
N LYS A 361 -7.33 -4.44 -9.30
CA LYS A 361 -7.56 -5.78 -8.75
C LYS A 361 -8.56 -6.54 -9.62
N GLU A 362 -8.50 -7.86 -9.53
CA GLU A 362 -9.60 -8.71 -10.01
C GLU A 362 -10.80 -8.53 -9.06
N MET A 363 -11.92 -8.03 -9.59
CA MET A 363 -13.11 -7.71 -8.78
C MET A 363 -14.15 -8.83 -8.81
N ASP A 364 -14.41 -9.38 -10.00
CA ASP A 364 -15.42 -10.40 -10.25
C ASP A 364 -14.90 -11.40 -11.28
N TYR A 365 -15.30 -12.66 -11.11
CA TYR A 365 -15.04 -13.73 -12.08
C TYR A 365 -16.34 -14.12 -12.79
N PHE A 366 -16.33 -14.06 -14.12
CA PHE A 366 -17.48 -14.45 -14.95
C PHE A 366 -17.20 -15.80 -15.62
N PRO A 367 -17.83 -16.90 -15.17
CA PRO A 367 -17.61 -18.22 -15.76
C PRO A 367 -18.16 -18.29 -17.19
N VAL A 368 -17.60 -19.22 -17.97
CA VAL A 368 -18.09 -19.50 -19.34
C VAL A 368 -19.55 -19.95 -19.28
N LYS A 369 -20.44 -19.16 -19.89
CA LYS A 369 -21.89 -19.45 -19.90
C LYS A 369 -22.26 -20.57 -20.87
N SER A 370 -21.65 -20.60 -22.05
CA SER A 370 -21.88 -21.64 -23.06
C SER A 370 -20.68 -21.75 -23.98
N MET A 371 -20.39 -22.96 -24.44
CA MET A 371 -19.35 -23.25 -25.43
C MET A 371 -20.00 -23.81 -26.68
N GLN A 372 -19.66 -23.25 -27.83
CA GLN A 372 -20.07 -23.76 -29.13
C GLN A 372 -18.83 -24.14 -29.93
N ARG A 373 -18.78 -25.39 -30.40
CA ARG A 373 -17.74 -25.81 -31.34
C ARG A 373 -18.01 -25.13 -32.68
N ILE A 374 -17.09 -24.27 -33.11
CA ILE A 374 -17.08 -23.76 -34.48
C ILE A 374 -16.41 -24.84 -35.35
N GLY A 375 -17.10 -25.21 -36.44
CA GLY A 375 -16.76 -26.34 -37.30
C GLY A 375 -15.46 -26.18 -38.07
#